data_AF-A0A928GZ57-F1
#
_entry.id   AF-A0A928GZ57-F1
#
_cell.length_a   1.000
_cell.length_b   1.000
_cell.length_c   1.000
_cell.angle_alpha   90.00
_cell.angle_beta   90.00
_cell.angle_gamma   90.00
#
_symmetry.space_group_name_H-M   'P 1'
#
loop_
_entity.id
_entity.type
_entity.pdbx_description
1 polymer ?
#
loop_
_entity_poly.entity_id
_entity_poly.type
_entity_poly.pdbx_seq_one_letter_code
_entity_poly.pdbx_strand_id
1 'polypeptide(L)' 'MFSRERRLVCPQCGELLLRGDVEGFSSCPFCLFRFEDSPELEDFILEPEVDSWMKRQPGFTFRLIQQLPQEE' A
#
# COMPACT_ATOMS: atom_id res chain seq x y z
N MET A 1 8.91 8.60 9.54
CA MET A 1 9.41 8.56 8.14
C MET A 1 9.43 7.07 7.78
N PHE A 2 8.81 6.54 6.73
CA PHE A 2 8.42 7.11 5.45
C PHE A 2 7.15 6.38 4.98
N SER A 3 6.02 7.07 4.86
CA SER A 3 5.18 6.77 3.71
C SER A 3 5.98 7.31 2.53
N ARG A 4 6.88 6.49 1.96
CA ARG A 4 7.24 6.71 0.56
C ARG A 4 5.87 6.72 -0.10
N GLU A 5 5.47 7.86 -0.65
CA GLU A 5 4.24 7.96 -1.43
C GLU A 5 4.41 6.96 -2.57
N ARG A 6 4.04 5.70 -2.33
CA ARG A 6 4.04 4.67 -3.34
C ARG A 6 2.94 5.16 -4.27
N ARG A 7 3.34 5.59 -5.46
CA ARG A 7 2.43 6.07 -6.48
C ARG A 7 2.01 4.87 -7.28
N LEU A 8 0.72 4.59 -7.29
CA LEU A 8 0.17 3.55 -8.13
C LEU A 8 -0.09 4.18 -9.50
N VAL A 9 0.33 3.49 -10.55
CA VAL A 9 0.15 3.92 -11.93
C VAL A 9 -0.60 2.82 -12.64
N CYS A 10 -1.65 3.17 -13.38
CA CYS A 10 -2.37 2.19 -14.16
C CYS A 10 -1.45 1.60 -15.24
N PRO A 11 -1.29 0.27 -15.34
CA PRO A 11 -0.41 -0.34 -16.35
C PRO A 11 -0.95 -0.18 -17.77
N GLN A 12 -2.26 0.09 -17.94
CA GLN A 12 -2.89 0.22 -19.24
C GLN A 12 -2.87 1.66 -19.77
N CYS A 13 -3.30 2.64 -18.97
CA CYS A 13 -3.38 4.03 -19.41
C CYS A 13 -2.26 4.94 -18.90
N GLY A 14 -1.41 4.45 -17.99
CA GLY A 14 -0.31 5.23 -17.42
C GLY A 14 -0.76 6.34 -16.46
N GLU A 15 -2.04 6.39 -16.11
CA GLU A 15 -2.58 7.43 -15.23
C GLU A 15 -2.18 7.19 -13.77
N LEU A 16 -1.96 8.28 -13.03
CA LEU A 16 -1.66 8.22 -11.61
C LEU A 16 -2.93 7.91 -10.83
N LEU A 17 -2.89 6.86 -10.03
CA LEU A 17 -4.01 6.44 -9.19
C LEU A 17 -3.74 6.87 -7.76
N LEU A 18 -4.70 7.58 -7.17
CA LEU A 18 -4.71 7.87 -5.76
C LEU A 18 -5.30 6.68 -5.01
N ARG A 19 -4.99 6.56 -3.72
CA ARG A 19 -5.48 5.47 -2.87
C ARG A 19 -7.01 5.31 -2.91
N GLY A 20 -7.72 6.44 -2.87
CA GLY A 20 -9.18 6.47 -2.97
C GLY A 20 -9.73 5.96 -4.31
N ASP A 21 -8.92 5.97 -5.37
CA ASP A 21 -9.30 5.43 -6.68
C ASP A 21 -9.21 3.90 -6.73
N VAL A 22 -8.44 3.29 -5.82
CA VAL A 22 -8.18 1.84 -5.77
C VAL A 22 -8.94 1.14 -4.65
N GLU A 23 -9.23 1.85 -3.54
CA GLU A 23 -9.99 1.32 -2.40
C GLU A 23 -11.45 0.98 -2.73
N GLY A 24 -12.07 1.69 -3.68
CA GLY A 24 -13.48 1.51 -4.05
C GLY A 24 -13.72 0.91 -5.43
N PHE A 25 -12.72 0.95 -6.31
CA PHE A 25 -12.83 0.49 -7.68
C PHE A 25 -11.69 -0.48 -7.94
N SER A 26 -12.00 -1.78 -8.02
CA SER A 26 -11.11 -2.84 -8.50
C SER A 26 -10.71 -2.65 -9.99
N SER A 27 -10.85 -1.43 -10.52
CA SER A 27 -10.63 -1.04 -11.89
C SER A 27 -10.24 0.43 -11.96
N CYS A 28 -9.32 0.76 -12.86
CA CYS A 28 -8.91 2.12 -13.14
C CYS A 28 -10.12 2.99 -13.53
N PRO A 29 -10.35 4.16 -12.90
CA PRO A 29 -11.50 5.01 -13.23
C PRO A 29 -11.41 5.65 -14.62
N PHE A 30 -10.21 5.70 -15.21
CA PHE A 30 -9.96 6.36 -16.50
C PHE A 30 -10.09 5.43 -17.70
N CYS A 31 -9.61 4.19 -17.58
CA CYS A 31 -9.62 3.23 -18.70
C CYS A 31 -10.41 1.95 -18.40
N LEU A 32 -11.03 1.86 -17.21
CA LEU A 32 -11.78 0.70 -16.72
C LEU A 32 -10.96 -0.60 -16.70
N PHE A 33 -9.63 -0.49 -16.77
CA PHE A 33 -8.75 -1.64 -16.62
C PHE A 33 -8.93 -2.23 -15.24
N ARG A 34 -9.41 -3.47 -15.17
CA ARG A 34 -9.60 -4.18 -13.91
C ARG A 34 -8.22 -4.54 -13.35
N PHE A 35 -7.92 -4.05 -12.16
CA PHE A 35 -6.70 -4.46 -11.49
C PHE A 35 -6.82 -5.94 -11.14
N GLU A 36 -5.71 -6.65 -11.29
CA GLU A 36 -5.62 -8.01 -10.78
C GLU A 36 -5.57 -7.94 -9.25
N ASP A 37 -6.40 -8.75 -8.60
CA ASP A 37 -6.41 -8.87 -7.15
C ASP A 37 -5.12 -9.58 -6.73
N SER A 38 -4.07 -8.79 -6.50
CA SER A 38 -2.76 -9.27 -6.09
C SER A 38 -2.50 -8.91 -4.62
N PRO A 39 -1.79 -9.76 -3.86
CA PRO A 39 -1.47 -9.50 -2.46
C PRO A 39 -0.65 -8.21 -2.28
N GLU A 40 0.14 -7.81 -3.28
CA GLU A 40 0.90 -6.55 -3.26
C GLU A 40 -0.01 -5.32 -3.37
N LEU A 41 -1.11 -5.42 -4.13
CA LEU A 41 -2.11 -4.36 -4.22
C LEU A 41 -2.91 -4.25 -2.93
N GLU A 42 -3.25 -5.39 -2.32
CA GLU A 42 -3.92 -5.45 -1.03
C GLU A 42 -3.03 -4.86 0.08
N ASP A 43 -1.76 -5.26 0.16
CA ASP A 43 -0.79 -4.71 1.10
C ASP A 43 -0.63 -3.20 0.91
N PHE A 44 -0.57 -2.71 -0.33
CA PHE A 44 -0.49 -1.27 -0.60
C PHE A 44 -1.68 -0.50 0.00
N ILE A 45 -2.88 -1.04 -0.12
CA ILE A 45 -4.11 -0.43 0.40
C ILE A 45 -4.12 -0.48 1.93
N LEU A 46 -3.73 -1.62 2.51
CA LEU A 46 -3.84 -1.89 3.95
C LEU A 46 -2.68 -1.30 4.77
N GLU A 47 -1.47 -1.19 4.22
CA GLU A 47 -0.25 -0.73 4.90
C GLU A 47 -0.48 0.54 5.75
N PRO A 48 -1.05 1.65 5.22
CA PRO A 48 -1.25 2.87 6.01
C PRO A 48 -2.30 2.72 7.14
N GLU A 49 -3.34 1.92 6.94
CA GLU A 49 -4.38 1.69 7.93
C GLU A 49 -3.87 0.80 9.07
N VAL A 50 -3.10 -0.24 8.72
CA VAL A 50 -2.39 -1.09 9.67
C VAL A 50 -1.38 -0.27 10.46
N ASP A 51 -0.60 0.59 9.81
CA ASP A 51 0.33 1.53 10.45
C ASP A 51 -0.35 2.46 11.45
N SER A 52 -1.47 3.04 11.05
CA SER A 52 -2.28 3.95 11.86
C SER A 52 -2.89 3.23 13.06
N TRP A 53 -3.38 2.01 12.85
CA TRP A 53 -3.93 1.16 13.90
C TRP A 53 -2.86 0.72 14.91
N MET A 54 -1.67 0.31 14.44
CA MET A 54 -0.54 -0.07 15.30
C MET A 54 -0.11 1.08 16.21
N LYS A 55 -0.01 2.30 15.67
CA LYS A 55 0.37 3.51 16.43
C LYS A 55 -0.63 3.86 17.54
N ARG A 56 -1.89 3.43 17.43
CA ARG A 56 -2.94 3.67 18.43
C ARG A 56 -2.95 2.62 19.56
N GLN A 57 -2.18 1.54 19.46
CA GLN A 57 -2.19 0.50 20.48
C GLN A 57 -1.39 0.91 21.72
N PRO A 58 -1.95 0.77 22.94
CA PRO A 58 -1.23 1.07 24.16
C PRO A 58 -0.06 0.09 24.33
N GLY A 59 1.16 0.63 24.48
CA GLY A 59 2.39 -0.17 24.64
C GLY A 59 3.11 -0.54 23.33
N PHE A 60 2.63 -0.07 22.17
CA PHE A 60 3.33 -0.27 20.90
C PHE A 60 4.64 0.53 20.88
N THR A 61 5.76 -0.18 21.04
CA THR A 61 7.11 0.34 20.83
C THR A 61 7.62 -0.25 19.53
N PHE A 62 7.74 0.56 18.48
CA PHE A 62 8.25 0.15 17.16
C PHE A 62 9.72 -0.27 17.27
N ARG A 63 9.98 -1.50 17.72
CA ARG A 63 11.29 -2.11 17.56
C ARG A 63 11.40 -2.50 16.10
N LEU A 64 12.12 -1.67 15.35
CA LEU A 64 12.60 -1.88 14.00
C LEU A 64 12.95 -3.35 13.73
N ILE A 65 12.02 -4.11 13.14
CA ILE A 65 12.36 -5.32 12.39
C ILE A 65 12.82 -4.83 11.01
N GLN A 66 13.98 -4.17 10.97
CA GLN A 66 14.72 -3.89 9.73
C GLN A 66 16.22 -4.15 9.89
N GLN A 67 16.61 -5.01 10.83
CA GLN A 67 17.95 -5.57 10.86
C GLN A 67 17.88 -7.09 11.07
N LEU A 68 17.29 -7.79 10.10
CA LEU A 68 17.81 -9.11 9.76
C LEU A 68 18.87 -8.89 8.67
N PRO A 69 20.17 -8.82 8.98
CA PRO A 69 21.16 -9.21 7.99
C PRO A 69 20.85 -10.66 7.62
N GLN A 70 20.71 -10.94 6.33
CA GLN A 70 20.73 -12.32 5.85
C GLN A 70 22.06 -12.94 6.27
N GLU A 71 21.96 -14.15 6.80
CA GLU A 71 23.05 -14.97 7.33
C GLU A 71 24.20 -15.11 6.32
N GLU A 72 25.44 -14.93 6.81
CA GLU A 72 26.58 -15.81 6.56
C GLU A 72 27.63 -15.67 7.68
#